data_AF-A0A1H2BHC8-F1
#
_entry.id   AF-A0A1H2BHC8-F1
#
_cell.length_a   1.000
_cell.length_b   1.000
_cell.length_c   1.000
_cell.angle_alpha   90.00
_cell.angle_beta   90.00
_cell.angle_gamma   90.00
#
_symmetry.space_group_name_H-M   'P 1'
#
loop_
_entity.id
_entity.type
_entity.pdbx_description
1 polymer ?
#
loop_
_entity_poly.entity_id
_entity_poly.type
_entity_poly.pdbx_seq_one_letter_code
_entity_poly.pdbx_strand_id
1 'polypeptide(L)'
;MRSIRILRPMRSALVAGGLVLAIVPAGAVAAGAAGNTPENANCLGVVTSQRAVAHHDLGEHASEQEEPRQGIGNITREILGEDAHVGDFGAFLGEIDGDDATQCPRP
;
A
#
# COMPACT_ATOMS: atom_id res chain seq x y z
N MET A 1 -15.89 -68.47 7.64
CA MET A 1 -16.80 -67.51 6.97
C MET A 1 -16.35 -67.33 5.52
N ARG A 2 -17.32 -67.12 4.61
CA ARG A 2 -17.24 -67.29 3.15
C ARG A 2 -16.23 -66.40 2.43
N SER A 3 -15.56 -66.99 1.44
CA SER A 3 -14.85 -66.33 0.33
C SER A 3 -15.84 -65.68 -0.63
N ILE A 4 -15.52 -64.50 -1.18
CA ILE A 4 -15.97 -64.00 -2.48
C ILE A 4 -14.89 -63.03 -3.01
N ARG A 5 -14.20 -63.43 -4.10
CA ARG A 5 -13.38 -62.54 -4.95
C ARG A 5 -14.29 -61.97 -6.03
N ILE A 6 -14.43 -60.65 -6.15
CA ILE A 6 -15.10 -60.06 -7.33
C ILE A 6 -14.41 -58.75 -7.78
N LEU A 7 -13.84 -58.87 -8.98
CA LEU A 7 -13.71 -57.93 -10.10
C LEU A 7 -13.24 -56.49 -9.86
N ARG A 8 -12.06 -56.19 -10.41
CA ARG A 8 -11.78 -54.87 -11.03
C ARG A 8 -12.52 -54.78 -12.36
N PRO A 9 -13.24 -53.69 -12.61
CA PRO A 9 -13.35 -53.11 -13.93
C PRO A 9 -12.57 -51.79 -14.03
N MET A 10 -11.99 -51.64 -15.19
CA MET A 10 -11.16 -50.54 -15.68
C MET A 10 -12.06 -49.42 -16.22
N ARG A 11 -11.48 -48.20 -16.34
CA ARG A 11 -11.85 -47.07 -17.22
C ARG A 11 -12.63 -45.89 -16.60
N SER A 12 -11.85 -44.82 -16.43
CA SER A 12 -12.13 -43.41 -16.72
C SER A 12 -13.57 -42.98 -16.96
N ALA A 13 -14.04 -42.05 -16.12
CA ALA A 13 -14.98 -41.02 -16.53
C ALA A 13 -14.65 -39.72 -15.80
N LEU A 14 -14.14 -38.77 -16.57
CA LEU A 14 -13.88 -37.39 -16.24
C LEU A 14 -15.23 -36.74 -15.90
N VAL A 15 -15.44 -36.33 -14.65
CA VAL A 15 -16.59 -35.50 -14.29
C VAL A 15 -16.04 -34.19 -13.73
N ALA A 16 -15.92 -33.24 -14.66
CA ALA A 16 -15.87 -31.82 -14.36
C ALA A 16 -17.07 -31.48 -13.47
N GLY A 17 -16.81 -31.04 -12.24
CA GLY A 17 -17.84 -30.78 -11.24
C GLY A 17 -17.56 -29.49 -10.50
N GLY A 18 -17.95 -28.37 -11.13
CA GLY A 18 -18.37 -27.15 -10.45
C GLY A 18 -17.32 -26.32 -9.71
N LEU A 19 -16.70 -25.36 -10.41
CA LEU A 19 -16.26 -24.12 -9.78
C LEU A 19 -17.51 -23.38 -9.31
N VAL A 20 -17.92 -23.62 -8.06
CA VAL A 20 -18.97 -22.83 -7.41
C VAL A 20 -18.34 -21.46 -7.14
N LEU A 21 -18.60 -20.51 -8.02
CA LEU A 21 -18.33 -19.09 -7.81
C LEU A 21 -19.24 -18.66 -6.63
N ALA A 22 -18.70 -18.68 -5.42
CA ALA A 22 -19.37 -18.10 -4.27
C ALA A 22 -19.47 -16.59 -4.52
N ILE A 23 -20.66 -16.14 -4.93
CA ILE A 23 -21.02 -14.73 -5.02
C ILE A 23 -21.03 -14.22 -3.57
N VAL A 24 -19.90 -13.66 -3.13
CA VAL A 24 -19.83 -12.90 -1.88
C VAL A 24 -20.69 -11.65 -2.10
N PRO A 25 -21.78 -11.44 -1.33
CA PRO A 25 -22.54 -10.21 -1.42
C PRO A 25 -21.60 -9.04 -1.07
N ALA A 26 -21.45 -8.11 -2.01
CA ALA A 26 -20.55 -6.96 -1.98
C ALA A 26 -20.94 -5.87 -0.96
N GLY A 27 -21.47 -6.25 0.21
CA GLY A 27 -22.11 -5.33 1.16
C GLY A 27 -21.69 -5.46 2.62
N ALA A 28 -20.65 -6.23 2.95
CA ALA A 28 -20.29 -6.50 4.36
C ALA A 28 -18.80 -6.34 4.71
N VAL A 29 -18.07 -5.49 3.99
CA VAL A 29 -16.77 -4.90 4.41
C VAL A 29 -16.78 -3.46 3.82
N ALA A 30 -16.54 -2.35 4.50
CA ALA A 30 -15.91 -2.07 5.77
C ALA A 30 -16.61 -0.83 6.38
N ALA A 31 -17.15 -0.97 7.59
CA ALA A 31 -17.26 0.17 8.50
C ALA A 31 -15.93 0.22 9.26
N GLY A 32 -14.95 0.93 8.70
CA GLY A 32 -13.62 1.05 9.28
C GLY A 32 -12.90 2.27 8.73
N ALA A 33 -12.35 3.08 9.65
CA ALA A 33 -11.57 4.31 9.43
C ALA A 33 -12.35 5.59 9.08
N ALA A 34 -13.33 5.96 9.91
CA ALA A 34 -13.58 7.37 10.19
C ALA A 34 -12.65 7.80 11.33
N GLY A 35 -11.39 8.06 11.01
CA GLY A 35 -10.39 8.48 11.99
C GLY A 35 -9.16 9.03 11.27
N ASN A 36 -8.94 10.34 11.40
CA ASN A 36 -7.76 11.10 10.99
C ASN A 36 -7.47 11.10 9.47
N THR A 37 -8.40 11.65 8.68
CA THR A 37 -8.02 12.10 7.32
C THR A 37 -6.95 13.18 7.48
N PRO A 38 -5.74 13.00 6.92
CA PRO A 38 -4.69 14.01 7.03
C PRO A 38 -5.14 15.30 6.36
N GLU A 39 -4.90 16.44 6.98
CA GLU A 39 -5.22 17.76 6.39
C GLU A 39 -4.60 17.90 5.01
N ASN A 40 -3.43 17.29 4.80
CA ASN A 40 -2.74 17.32 3.53
C ASN A 40 -2.27 15.94 3.04
N ALA A 41 -3.20 15.03 2.79
CA ALA A 41 -2.93 13.63 2.45
C ALA A 41 -1.92 13.41 1.30
N ASN A 42 -1.78 14.37 0.37
CA ASN A 42 -0.95 14.24 -0.83
C ASN A 42 0.31 15.12 -0.85
N CYS A 43 0.63 15.91 0.19
CA CYS A 43 1.74 16.88 0.10
C CYS A 43 3.06 16.24 -0.26
N LEU A 44 3.39 15.08 0.31
CA LEU A 44 4.69 14.47 0.06
C LEU A 44 4.88 14.18 -1.43
N GLY A 45 3.87 13.61 -2.09
CA GLY A 45 3.91 13.37 -3.53
C GLY A 45 4.01 14.65 -4.35
N VAL A 46 3.27 15.69 -3.96
CA VAL A 46 3.25 17.00 -4.65
C VAL A 46 4.61 17.69 -4.56
N VAL A 47 5.13 17.90 -3.34
CA VAL A 47 6.40 18.57 -3.07
C VAL A 47 7.56 17.80 -3.70
N THR A 48 7.58 16.47 -3.55
CA THR A 48 8.59 15.62 -4.17
C THR A 48 8.57 15.78 -5.70
N SER A 49 7.39 15.75 -6.32
CA SER A 49 7.27 15.90 -7.78
C SER A 49 7.71 17.29 -8.27
N GLN A 50 7.35 18.35 -7.56
CA GLN A 50 7.76 19.72 -7.88
C GLN A 50 9.29 19.86 -7.84
N ARG A 51 9.92 19.36 -6.77
CA ARG A 51 11.38 19.35 -6.65
C ARG A 51 12.06 18.53 -7.74
N ALA A 52 11.51 17.37 -8.10
CA ALA A 52 12.02 16.55 -9.19
C ALA A 52 12.09 17.30 -10.51
N VAL A 53 11.08 18.12 -10.79
CA VAL A 53 10.98 18.93 -12.00
C VAL A 53 11.88 20.15 -11.95
N ALA A 54 11.97 20.82 -10.80
CA ALA A 54 12.74 22.04 -10.64
C ALA A 54 14.26 21.79 -10.57
N HIS A 55 14.67 20.74 -9.86
CA HIS A 55 16.06 20.52 -9.47
C HIS A 55 16.66 19.21 -9.97
N HIS A 56 15.83 18.24 -10.38
CA HIS A 56 16.28 16.92 -10.82
C HIS A 56 17.20 16.22 -9.80
N ASP A 57 17.00 16.48 -8.51
CA ASP A 57 17.90 16.09 -7.41
C ASP A 57 17.30 15.07 -6.44
N LEU A 58 16.13 14.49 -6.77
CA LEU A 58 15.60 13.36 -6.02
C LEU A 58 16.56 12.19 -6.21
N GLY A 59 17.33 11.87 -5.17
CA GLY A 59 18.42 10.89 -5.22
C GLY A 59 18.03 9.48 -5.65
N GLU A 60 19.01 8.57 -5.57
CA GLU A 60 18.88 7.19 -6.04
C GLU A 60 17.81 6.38 -5.28
N HIS A 61 17.24 5.38 -5.96
CA HIS A 61 16.19 4.53 -5.39
C HIS A 61 16.67 3.82 -4.12
N ALA A 62 15.87 3.88 -3.06
CA ALA A 62 16.21 3.31 -1.75
C ALA A 62 16.46 1.78 -1.79
N SER A 63 15.96 1.07 -2.81
CA SER A 63 16.17 -0.36 -3.02
C SER A 63 17.56 -0.75 -3.54
N GLU A 64 18.38 0.22 -3.96
CA GLU A 64 19.73 -0.01 -4.49
C GLU A 64 20.82 0.18 -3.42
N GLN A 65 20.43 0.47 -2.18
CA GLN A 65 21.34 0.74 -1.08
C GLN A 65 21.73 -0.55 -0.33
N GLU A 66 22.98 -0.62 0.12
CA GLU A 66 23.54 -1.81 0.81
C GLU A 66 22.83 -2.11 2.14
N GLU A 67 22.42 -1.08 2.88
CA GLU A 67 21.70 -1.21 4.14
C GLU A 67 20.25 -0.70 4.02
N PRO A 68 19.25 -1.45 4.55
CA PRO A 68 17.87 -1.01 4.58
C PRO A 68 17.71 0.30 5.35
N ARG A 69 17.16 1.34 4.69
CA ARG A 69 16.83 2.61 5.34
C ARG A 69 15.47 2.54 6.03
N GLN A 70 15.29 3.38 7.04
CA GLN A 70 14.02 3.52 7.73
C GLN A 70 12.93 4.01 6.76
N GLY A 71 11.76 3.36 6.80
CA GLY A 71 10.65 3.73 5.93
C GLY A 71 10.14 5.14 6.25
N ILE A 72 9.68 5.86 5.23
CA ILE A 72 9.26 7.27 5.37
C ILE A 72 8.14 7.48 6.39
N GLY A 73 7.25 6.49 6.58
CA GLY A 73 6.24 6.53 7.63
C GLY A 73 6.81 6.42 9.05
N ASN A 74 7.90 5.69 9.24
CA ASN A 74 8.57 5.61 10.55
C ASN A 74 9.28 6.94 10.85
N ILE A 75 9.98 7.51 9.86
CA ILE A 75 10.60 8.84 9.97
C ILE A 75 9.56 9.91 10.29
N THR A 76 8.40 9.85 9.64
CA THR A 76 7.28 10.78 9.87
C THR A 76 6.86 10.79 11.34
N ARG A 77 6.63 9.60 11.92
CA ARG A 77 6.20 9.49 13.32
C ARG A 77 7.28 9.90 14.32
N GLU A 78 8.54 9.60 13.98
CA GLU A 78 9.69 9.98 14.79
C GLU A 78 9.89 11.50 14.87
N ILE A 79 9.61 12.23 13.77
CA ILE A 79 9.82 13.68 13.69
C ILE A 79 8.58 14.47 14.12
N LEU A 80 7.38 14.07 13.67
CA LEU A 80 6.14 14.84 13.84
C LEU A 80 5.19 14.25 14.91
N GLY A 81 5.53 13.09 15.48
CA GLY A 81 4.73 12.40 16.50
C GLY A 81 3.93 11.22 15.96
N GLU A 82 3.50 10.34 16.86
CA GLU A 82 2.90 9.03 16.51
C GLU A 82 1.63 9.10 15.64
N ASP A 83 0.86 10.18 15.74
CA ASP A 83 -0.38 10.39 14.98
C ASP A 83 -0.15 11.07 13.62
N ALA A 84 1.10 11.40 13.28
CA ALA A 84 1.43 12.08 12.03
C ALA A 84 1.37 11.15 10.82
N HIS A 85 0.86 11.69 9.72
CA HIS A 85 0.78 11.01 8.44
C HIS A 85 1.85 11.50 7.49
N VAL A 86 2.20 10.65 6.53
CA VAL A 86 3.23 10.95 5.52
C VAL A 86 2.91 12.23 4.74
N GLY A 87 1.62 12.55 4.56
CA GLY A 87 1.17 13.82 4.00
C GLY A 87 1.58 15.03 4.84
N ASP A 88 1.46 14.94 6.17
CA ASP A 88 1.88 15.99 7.10
C ASP A 88 3.40 16.21 7.04
N PHE A 89 4.17 15.13 6.86
CA PHE A 89 5.61 15.22 6.64
C PHE A 89 5.96 15.94 5.35
N GLY A 90 5.22 15.70 4.27
CA GLY A 90 5.38 16.46 3.03
C GLY A 90 5.07 17.96 3.19
N ALA A 91 4.04 18.30 3.98
CA ALA A 91 3.70 19.69 4.29
C ALA A 91 4.84 20.37 5.07
N PHE A 92 5.36 19.68 6.08
CA PHE A 92 6.50 20.12 6.87
C PHE A 92 7.74 20.35 6.01
N LEU A 93 8.11 19.39 5.14
CA LEU A 93 9.27 19.53 4.26
C LEU A 93 9.18 20.76 3.35
N GLY A 94 8.01 21.01 2.74
CA GLY A 94 7.80 22.21 1.92
C GLY A 94 7.72 23.53 2.71
N GLU A 95 7.59 23.48 4.04
CA GLU A 95 7.69 24.68 4.89
C GLU A 95 9.15 24.98 5.26
N ILE A 96 9.97 23.93 5.46
CA ILE A 96 11.34 24.07 5.97
C ILE A 96 12.42 24.07 4.87
N ASP A 97 12.10 23.64 3.65
CA ASP A 97 13.08 23.54 2.56
C ASP A 97 13.50 24.90 1.99
N GLY A 98 12.68 25.94 2.20
CA GLY A 98 12.96 27.30 1.75
C GLY A 98 13.03 27.44 0.23
N ASP A 99 12.42 26.51 -0.49
CA ASP A 99 12.43 26.44 -1.95
C ASP A 99 11.09 26.95 -2.51
N ASP A 100 11.13 28.05 -3.26
CA ASP A 100 9.93 28.65 -3.84
C ASP A 100 9.23 27.72 -4.85
N ALA A 101 9.93 26.70 -5.37
CA ALA A 101 9.39 25.72 -6.30
C ALA A 101 8.54 24.64 -5.61
N THR A 102 8.68 24.45 -4.31
CA THR A 102 7.99 23.42 -3.53
C THR A 102 6.91 24.03 -2.65
N GLN A 103 5.66 23.70 -2.95
CA GLN A 103 4.51 24.24 -2.23
C GLN A 103 3.46 23.15 -2.11
N CYS A 104 3.08 22.86 -0.86
CA CYS A 104 1.88 22.08 -0.64
C CYS A 104 0.64 22.99 -0.59
N PRO A 105 -0.40 22.73 -1.42
CA PRO A 105 -1.65 23.45 -1.30
C PRO A 105 -2.26 23.18 0.07
N ARG A 106 -2.36 24.23 0.89
CA ARG A 106 -3.08 24.20 2.17
C ARG A 106 -4.60 24.12 1.88
N PRO A 107 -5.38 23.40 2.70
CA PRO A 107 -6.84 23.42 2.62
C PRO A 107 -7.44 24.83 2.87
#